data_AF-X1S6B9-F1
#
_entry.id   AF-X1S6B9-F1
#
_cell.length_a   1.000
_cell.length_b   1.000
_cell.length_c   1.000
_cell.angle_alpha   90.00
_cell.angle_beta   90.00
_cell.angle_gamma   90.00
#
_symmetry.space_group_name_H-M   'P 1'
#
loop_
_entity.id
_entity.type
_entity.pdbx_description
1 polymer ?
#
loop_
_entity_poly.entity_id
_entity_poly.type
_entity_poly.pdbx_seq_one_letter_code
_entity_poly.pdbx_strand_id
1 'polypeptide(L)'
;GRVLIGSVADRIGHKPAFLIGFTLMSASFLWLLVAKELWALNLFAVIFGFGIAGVAVLESPLTARLFGLGSLSVIMGSVEFVSTILATPSAIVTGYIFDITSSYQLAFLICAGVSIIGLILSFLLKPISRQGYQNGGCPT
;
A
#
# COMPACT_ATOMS: atom_id res chain seq x y z
N GLY A 1 6.85 -13.35 5.13
CA GLY A 1 6.45 -12.03 4.62
C GLY A 1 5.99 -11.11 5.73
N ARG A 2 4.70 -11.15 6.09
CA ARG A 2 4.05 -10.26 7.09
C ARG A 2 4.78 -10.13 8.44
N VAL A 3 5.28 -11.22 9.02
CA VAL A 3 5.93 -11.22 10.35
C VAL A 3 7.30 -10.51 10.35
N LEU A 4 8.10 -10.70 9.29
CA LEU A 4 9.42 -10.06 9.18
C LEU A 4 9.29 -8.55 8.99
N ILE A 5 8.35 -8.12 8.14
CA ILE A 5 8.11 -6.69 7.89
C ILE A 5 7.55 -5.99 9.12
N GLY A 6 6.61 -6.62 9.83
CA GLY A 6 6.11 -6.09 11.10
C GLY A 6 7.24 -5.87 12.11
N SER A 7 8.14 -6.85 12.26
CA SER A 7 9.28 -6.73 13.19
C SER A 7 10.30 -5.67 12.79
N VAL A 8 10.55 -5.50 11.48
CA VAL A 8 11.48 -4.49 10.95
C VAL A 8 10.84 -3.10 11.00
N ALA A 9 9.54 -2.99 10.75
CA ALA A 9 8.79 -1.74 10.82
C ALA A 9 8.62 -1.23 12.26
N ASP A 10 8.48 -2.14 13.23
CA ASP A 10 8.49 -1.78 14.66
C ASP A 10 9.85 -1.24 15.11
N ARG A 11 10.96 -1.70 14.49
CA ARG A 11 12.31 -1.18 14.79
C ARG A 11 12.67 0.13 14.08
N ILE A 12 12.21 0.31 12.84
CA ILE A 12 12.55 1.48 12.00
C ILE A 12 11.58 2.66 12.23
N GLY A 13 10.45 2.39 12.90
CA GLY A 13 9.39 3.36 13.17
C GLY A 13 8.35 3.38 12.05
N HIS A 14 7.09 3.54 12.43
CA HIS A 14 5.94 3.41 11.52
C HIS A 14 5.97 4.39 10.33
N LYS A 15 6.69 5.52 10.40
CA LYS A 15 6.76 6.54 9.34
C LYS A 15 7.62 6.15 8.13
N PRO A 16 8.95 5.90 8.30
CA PRO A 16 9.79 5.49 7.18
C PRO A 16 9.40 4.12 6.62
N ALA A 17 8.91 3.20 7.45
CA ALA A 17 8.50 1.88 6.99
C ALA A 17 7.27 1.93 6.04
N PHE A 18 6.31 2.83 6.28
CA PHE A 18 5.17 3.02 5.37
C PHE A 18 5.62 3.62 4.02
N LEU A 19 6.54 4.59 4.06
CA LEU A 19 7.08 5.25 2.88
C LEU A 19 7.95 4.29 2.03
N ILE A 20 8.77 3.46 2.69
CA ILE A 20 9.56 2.40 2.04
C ILE A 20 8.62 1.38 1.39
N GLY A 21 7.54 0.98 2.06
CA GLY A 21 6.53 0.08 1.48
C GLY A 21 5.87 0.66 0.22
N PHE A 22 5.45 1.92 0.27
CA PHE A 22 4.81 2.59 -0.86
C PHE A 22 5.74 2.81 -2.05
N THR A 23 7.00 3.19 -1.79
CA THR A 23 8.02 3.35 -2.83
C THR A 23 8.39 2.01 -3.48
N LEU A 24 8.51 0.94 -2.69
CA LEU A 24 8.74 -0.41 -3.19
C LEU A 24 7.56 -0.90 -4.06
N MET A 25 6.32 -0.57 -3.66
CA MET A 25 5.11 -0.93 -4.39
C MET A 25 5.00 -0.19 -5.73
N SER A 26 5.28 1.13 -5.76
CA SER A 26 5.37 1.89 -7.01
C SER A 26 6.51 1.42 -7.92
N ALA A 27 7.70 1.15 -7.35
CA ALA A 27 8.82 0.61 -8.11
C ALA A 27 8.47 -0.75 -8.74
N SER A 28 7.72 -1.59 -8.03
CA SER A 28 7.24 -2.88 -8.53
C SER A 28 6.29 -2.71 -9.73
N PHE A 29 5.36 -1.75 -9.68
CA PHE A 29 4.47 -1.46 -10.82
C PHE A 29 5.21 -0.89 -12.03
N LEU A 30 6.21 -0.02 -11.82
CA LEU A 30 7.07 0.47 -12.90
C LEU A 30 7.87 -0.67 -13.53
N TRP A 31 8.37 -1.60 -12.72
CA TRP A 31 9.05 -2.81 -13.18
C TRP A 31 8.14 -3.70 -14.02
N LEU A 32 6.89 -3.86 -13.59
CA LEU A 32 5.87 -4.64 -14.30
C LEU A 32 5.59 -4.13 -15.72
N LEU A 33 5.78 -2.82 -15.95
CA LEU A 33 5.56 -2.20 -17.26
C LEU A 33 6.58 -2.67 -18.32
N VAL A 34 7.81 -3.00 -17.88
CA VAL A 34 8.92 -3.45 -18.72
C VAL A 34 9.06 -4.97 -18.73
N ALA A 35 8.61 -5.63 -17.65
CA ALA A 35 8.66 -7.07 -17.47
C ALA A 35 7.70 -7.82 -18.41
N LYS A 36 8.23 -8.32 -19.53
CA LYS A 36 7.51 -9.19 -20.48
C LYS A 36 7.69 -10.68 -20.24
N GLU A 37 8.59 -11.05 -19.33
CA GLU A 37 9.00 -12.43 -19.06
C GLU A 37 8.32 -13.00 -17.80
N LEU A 38 7.91 -14.26 -17.85
CA LEU A 38 7.27 -14.99 -16.74
C LEU A 38 8.10 -14.95 -15.45
N TRP A 39 9.43 -15.01 -15.56
CA TRP A 39 10.31 -14.95 -14.40
C TRP A 39 10.31 -13.58 -13.72
N ALA A 40 10.21 -12.50 -14.51
CA ALA A 40 10.10 -11.14 -14.00
C ALA A 40 8.74 -10.89 -13.31
N LEU A 41 7.67 -11.52 -13.80
CA LEU A 41 6.34 -11.48 -13.16
C LEU A 41 6.34 -12.20 -11.80
N ASN A 42 7.05 -13.32 -11.66
CA ASN A 42 7.18 -14.01 -10.38
C ASN A 42 7.97 -13.19 -9.35
N LEU A 43 9.08 -12.57 -9.77
CA LEU A 43 9.82 -11.63 -8.91
C LEU A 43 8.96 -10.45 -8.48
N PHE A 44 8.18 -9.89 -9.40
CA PHE A 44 7.20 -8.84 -9.10
C PHE A 44 6.22 -9.30 -8.02
N ALA A 45 5.58 -10.46 -8.16
CA ALA A 45 4.60 -10.94 -7.20
C ALA A 45 5.17 -11.07 -5.77
N VAL A 46 6.43 -11.49 -5.65
CA VAL A 46 7.14 -11.59 -4.36
C VAL A 46 7.36 -10.20 -3.76
N ILE A 47 7.92 -9.27 -4.52
CA ILE A 47 8.24 -7.91 -4.02
C ILE A 47 6.95 -7.13 -3.72
N PHE A 48 5.98 -7.21 -4.62
CA PHE A 48 4.69 -6.56 -4.50
C PHE A 48 3.88 -7.11 -3.32
N GLY A 49 3.83 -8.43 -3.15
CA GLY A 49 3.19 -9.08 -2.01
C GLY A 49 3.85 -8.69 -0.68
N PHE A 50 5.17 -8.46 -0.68
CA PHE A 50 5.88 -7.92 0.47
C PHE A 50 5.45 -6.48 0.76
N GLY A 51 5.35 -5.62 -0.25
CA GLY A 51 4.86 -4.24 -0.12
C GLY A 51 3.45 -4.15 0.45
N ILE A 52 2.50 -4.89 -0.12
CA ILE A 52 1.11 -4.95 0.36
C ILE A 52 1.04 -5.44 1.81
N ALA A 53 1.76 -6.52 2.11
CA ALA A 53 1.82 -7.07 3.46
C ALA A 53 2.36 -6.05 4.48
N GLY A 54 3.33 -5.23 4.09
CA GLY A 54 3.87 -4.17 4.92
C GLY A 54 2.84 -3.06 5.16
N VAL A 55 2.24 -2.53 4.10
CA VAL A 55 1.24 -1.46 4.20
C VAL A 55 0.08 -1.87 5.12
N ALA A 56 -0.47 -3.09 4.94
CA ALA A 56 -1.58 -3.59 5.75
C ALA A 56 -1.24 -3.72 7.25
N VAL A 57 0.01 -4.07 7.61
CA VAL A 57 0.44 -4.17 9.02
C VAL A 57 0.59 -2.78 9.65
N LEU A 58 1.01 -1.79 8.87
CA LEU A 58 1.26 -0.43 9.37
C LEU A 58 0.02 0.47 9.33
N GLU A 59 -0.97 0.15 8.51
CA GLU A 59 -2.22 0.91 8.38
C GLU A 59 -2.98 0.98 9.73
N SER A 60 -3.07 -0.15 10.44
CA SER A 60 -3.75 -0.26 11.73
C SER A 60 -3.16 0.66 12.81
N PRO A 61 -1.84 0.61 13.13
CA PRO A 61 -1.24 1.50 14.12
C PRO A 61 -1.19 2.96 13.66
N LEU A 62 -1.12 3.24 12.35
CA LEU A 62 -1.12 4.61 11.83
C LEU A 62 -2.49 5.28 12.05
N THR A 63 -3.57 4.59 11.69
CA THR A 63 -4.94 5.10 11.87
C THR A 63 -5.31 5.23 13.34
N ALA A 64 -4.90 4.27 14.18
CA ALA A 64 -5.09 4.33 15.63
C ALA A 64 -4.40 5.56 16.26
N ARG A 65 -3.24 5.97 15.74
CA ARG A 65 -2.51 7.16 16.20
C ARG A 65 -3.10 8.47 15.69
N LEU A 66 -3.69 8.49 14.49
CA LEU A 66 -4.24 9.70 13.87
C LEU A 66 -5.63 10.06 14.41
N PHE A 67 -6.47 9.05 14.61
CA PHE A 67 -7.89 9.25 14.96
C PHE A 67 -8.25 8.74 16.37
N GLY A 68 -7.32 8.07 17.04
CA GLY A 68 -7.57 7.39 18.31
C GLY A 68 -8.23 6.02 18.11
N LEU A 69 -8.27 5.22 19.18
CA LEU A 69 -8.82 3.85 19.14
C LEU A 69 -10.34 3.81 19.01
N GLY A 70 -11.05 4.87 19.39
CA GLY A 70 -12.52 4.90 19.44
C GLY A 70 -13.22 4.87 18.08
N SER A 71 -12.57 5.37 17.02
CA SER A 71 -13.12 5.43 15.65
C SER A 71 -12.36 4.55 14.65
N LEU A 72 -11.37 3.77 15.11
CA LEU A 72 -10.51 2.95 14.27
C LEU A 72 -11.32 2.00 13.38
N SER A 73 -12.25 1.25 13.96
CA SER A 73 -13.06 0.27 13.21
C SER A 73 -14.02 0.93 12.22
N VAL A 74 -14.50 2.14 12.50
CA VAL A 74 -15.41 2.90 11.59
C VAL A 74 -14.64 3.37 10.36
N ILE A 75 -13.42 3.88 10.56
CA ILE A 75 -12.57 4.35 9.47
C ILE A 75 -12.11 3.15 8.62
N MET A 76 -11.60 2.11 9.27
CA MET A 76 -11.17 0.88 8.61
C MET A 76 -12.32 0.23 7.83
N GLY A 77 -13.51 0.16 8.42
CA GLY A 77 -14.71 -0.35 7.75
C GLY A 77 -15.09 0.46 6.52
N SER A 78 -14.95 1.80 6.58
CA SER A 78 -15.21 2.68 5.45
C SER A 78 -14.20 2.48 4.31
N VAL A 79 -12.92 2.29 4.64
CA VAL A 79 -11.85 1.99 3.66
C VAL A 79 -12.08 0.63 3.00
N GLU A 80 -12.45 -0.39 3.77
CA GLU A 80 -12.80 -1.72 3.24
C GLU A 80 -14.04 -1.67 2.32
N PHE A 81 -15.04 -0.86 2.68
CA PHE A 81 -16.23 -0.70 1.85
C PHE A 81 -15.87 -0.17 0.45
N VAL A 82 -15.04 0.88 0.40
CA VAL A 82 -14.53 1.43 -0.87
C VAL A 82 -13.69 0.38 -1.61
N SER A 83 -12.85 -0.37 -0.89
CA SER A 83 -11.98 -1.41 -1.47
C SER A 83 -12.80 -2.52 -2.13
N THR A 84 -13.88 -2.98 -1.49
CA THR A 84 -14.78 -3.99 -2.04
C THR A 84 -15.54 -3.49 -3.27
N ILE A 85 -15.99 -2.23 -3.24
CA ILE A 85 -16.65 -1.57 -4.38
C ILE A 85 -15.69 -1.48 -5.57
N LEU A 86 -14.40 -1.25 -5.35
CA LEU A 86 -13.40 -1.19 -6.42
C LEU A 86 -12.95 -2.59 -6.89
N ALA A 87 -12.83 -3.54 -5.97
CA ALA A 87 -12.38 -4.90 -6.27
C ALA A 87 -13.39 -5.64 -7.16
N THR A 88 -14.68 -5.47 -6.92
CA THR A 88 -15.76 -6.15 -7.67
C THR A 88 -15.71 -5.87 -9.19
N PRO A 89 -15.71 -4.61 -9.67
CA PRO A 89 -15.63 -4.31 -11.09
C PRO A 89 -14.22 -4.48 -11.67
N SER A 90 -13.17 -4.57 -10.85
CA SER A 90 -11.77 -4.58 -11.35
C SER A 90 -11.49 -5.71 -12.36
N ALA A 91 -12.00 -6.92 -12.10
CA ALA A 91 -11.84 -8.06 -12.99
C ALA A 91 -12.61 -7.89 -14.31
N ILE A 92 -13.81 -7.33 -14.24
CA ILE A 92 -14.67 -7.06 -15.41
C ILE A 92 -14.02 -6.01 -16.31
N VAL A 93 -13.56 -4.91 -15.72
CA VAL A 93 -12.87 -3.83 -16.46
C VAL A 93 -11.57 -4.34 -17.09
N THR A 94 -10.78 -5.11 -16.35
CA THR A 94 -9.52 -5.68 -16.85
C THR A 94 -9.76 -6.67 -17.99
N GLY A 95 -10.77 -7.54 -17.86
CA GLY A 95 -11.18 -8.48 -18.92
C GLY A 95 -11.66 -7.75 -20.17
N TYR A 96 -12.48 -6.71 -20.00
CA TYR A 96 -12.98 -5.92 -21.12
C TYR A 96 -11.86 -5.17 -21.86
N ILE A 97 -10.88 -4.63 -21.13
CA ILE A 97 -9.66 -4.03 -21.73
C ILE A 97 -8.87 -5.08 -22.51
N PHE A 98 -8.76 -6.29 -21.98
CA PHE A 98 -8.07 -7.38 -22.67
C PHE A 98 -8.78 -7.78 -23.97
N ASP A 99 -10.12 -7.87 -23.95
CA ASP A 99 -10.91 -8.24 -25.12
C ASP A 99 -10.77 -7.23 -26.26
N ILE A 100 -10.70 -5.92 -25.96
CA ILE A 100 -10.53 -4.87 -26.99
C ILE A 100 -9.10 -4.79 -27.51
N THR A 101 -8.11 -4.88 -26.62
CA THR A 101 -6.72 -4.57 -26.96
C THR A 101 -5.92 -5.81 -27.38
N SER A 102 -6.43 -7.02 -27.11
CA SER A 102 -5.71 -8.30 -27.25
C SER A 102 -4.33 -8.31 -26.54
N SER A 103 -4.11 -7.40 -25.60
CA SER A 103 -2.84 -7.15 -24.93
C SER A 103 -3.06 -6.58 -23.53
N TYR A 104 -2.35 -7.13 -22.54
CA TYR A 104 -2.40 -6.68 -21.14
C TYR A 104 -1.61 -5.40 -20.85
N GLN A 105 -0.87 -4.87 -21.84
CA GLN A 105 -0.05 -3.67 -21.63
C GLN A 105 -0.86 -2.47 -21.16
N LEU A 106 -2.08 -2.30 -21.69
CA LEU A 106 -2.94 -1.17 -21.35
C LEU A 106 -3.47 -1.27 -19.91
N ALA A 107 -3.82 -2.49 -19.47
CA ALA A 107 -4.23 -2.77 -18.09
C ALA A 107 -3.08 -2.48 -17.10
N PHE A 108 -1.85 -2.91 -17.42
CA PHE A 108 -0.68 -2.63 -16.58
C PHE A 108 -0.37 -1.13 -16.51
N LEU A 109 -0.56 -0.39 -17.61
CA LEU A 109 -0.34 1.06 -17.65
C LEU A 109 -1.33 1.82 -16.78
N ILE A 110 -2.60 1.40 -16.76
CA ILE A 110 -3.63 1.93 -15.86
C ILE A 110 -3.25 1.65 -14.40
N CYS A 111 -2.87 0.41 -14.07
CA CYS A 111 -2.43 0.07 -12.71
C CYS A 111 -1.20 0.88 -12.26
N ALA A 112 -0.22 1.06 -13.14
CA ALA A 112 0.94 1.89 -12.87
C ALA A 112 0.55 3.35 -12.63
N GLY A 113 -0.33 3.92 -13.46
CA GLY A 113 -0.85 5.27 -13.27
C GLY A 113 -1.55 5.46 -11.93
N VAL A 114 -2.44 4.53 -11.55
CA VAL A 114 -3.12 4.54 -10.24
C VAL A 114 -2.11 4.42 -9.10
N SER A 115 -1.09 3.58 -9.23
CA SER A 115 -0.05 3.44 -8.20
C SER A 115 0.77 4.72 -8.00
N ILE A 116 1.08 5.44 -9.09
CA ILE A 116 1.78 6.72 -9.05
C ILE A 116 0.89 7.79 -8.41
N ILE A 117 -0.39 7.86 -8.78
CA ILE A 117 -1.34 8.79 -8.16
C ILE A 117 -1.42 8.50 -6.65
N GLY A 118 -1.53 7.23 -6.26
CA GLY A 118 -1.52 6.82 -4.86
C GLY A 118 -0.22 7.18 -4.14
N LEU A 119 0.94 7.06 -4.80
CA LEU A 119 2.23 7.46 -4.25
C LEU A 119 2.28 8.97 -4.04
N ILE A 120 1.86 9.76 -5.04
CA ILE A 120 1.78 11.22 -4.94
C ILE A 120 0.83 11.61 -3.82
N LEU A 121 -0.34 10.98 -3.73
CA LEU A 121 -1.29 11.21 -2.64
C LEU A 121 -0.66 10.86 -1.29
N SER A 122 0.02 9.72 -1.14
CA SER A 122 0.74 9.35 0.10
C SER A 122 1.83 10.37 0.47
N PHE A 123 2.55 10.91 -0.52
CA PHE A 123 3.52 11.97 -0.31
C PHE A 123 2.85 13.29 0.11
N LEU A 124 1.67 13.59 -0.43
CA LEU A 124 0.91 14.80 -0.13
C LEU A 124 0.16 14.72 1.19
N LEU A 125 -0.34 13.53 1.52
CA LEU A 125 -1.03 13.19 2.77
C LEU A 125 -0.07 13.11 3.95
N LYS A 126 1.20 13.53 3.78
CA LYS A 126 2.26 13.58 4.77
C LYS A 126 1.68 13.95 6.14
N PRO A 127 1.46 12.96 7.02
CA PRO A 127 0.83 13.22 8.29
C PRO A 127 1.84 13.97 9.13
N ILE A 128 1.40 15.07 9.73
CA ILE A 128 2.19 15.91 10.64
C ILE A 128 2.92 15.03 11.65
N SER A 129 4.25 15.13 11.58
CA SER A 129 5.14 14.51 12.54
C SER A 129 5.07 15.29 13.86
N ARG A 130 4.16 14.94 14.77
CA ARG A 130 4.37 15.24 16.20
C ARG A 130 5.24 14.16 16.83
N GLN A 131 6.53 14.42 16.79
CA GLN A 131 7.57 13.83 17.63
C GLN A 131 7.37 14.36 19.07
N GLY A 132 6.33 13.89 19.77
CA GLY A 132 5.89 14.54 21.02
C GLY A 132 5.35 13.64 22.12
N TYR A 133 5.69 12.35 22.16
CA TYR A 133 5.36 11.50 23.32
C TYR A 133 6.46 10.47 23.62
N GLN A 134 7.69 10.95 23.73
CA GLN A 134 8.82 10.18 24.29
C GLN A 134 9.49 10.97 25.43
N ASN A 135 8.75 11.88 26.08
CA ASN A 135 9.16 12.52 27.34
C ASN A 135 7.95 12.60 28.26
N GLY A 136 7.77 11.57 29.08
CA GLY A 136 6.68 11.47 30.05
C GLY A 136 6.89 10.24 30.90
N GLY A 137 8.04 10.20 31.57
CA GLY A 137 8.35 9.18 32.55
C GLY A 137 7.23 9.08 33.58
N CYS A 138 7.00 7.85 34.03
CA CYS A 138 6.21 7.57 35.21
C CYS A 138 6.91 8.22 36.41
N PRO A 139 6.29 9.17 37.16
CA PRO A 139 6.67 9.37 38.54
C PRO A 139 6.00 8.29 39.37
N THR A 140 6.83 7.63 40.17
CA THR A 140 6.51 6.74 41.31
C THR A 140 5.19 7.00 42.00
#